data_AF-A0A8T1U241-F1
#
_entry.id   AF-A0A8T1U241-F1
#
_cell.length_a   1.000
_cell.length_b   1.000
_cell.length_c   1.000
_cell.angle_alpha   90.00
_cell.angle_beta   90.00
_cell.angle_gamma   90.00
#
_symmetry.space_group_name_H-M   'P 1'
#
loop_
_entity.id
_entity.type
_entity.pdbx_description
1 polymer ?
#
loop_
_entity_poly.entity_id
_entity_poly.type
_entity_poly.pdbx_seq_one_letter_code
_entity_poly.pdbx_strand_id
1 'polypeptide(L)'
;MSVRLQRLREGDYYINVPRLRTFPESKSNRREDARSVLKSKFEAVDAMKSILALKDNACKERHLDKVRTKEKKGRKSSKSAEHRFRYRLRRRMRFTSRKASRCVNDMHQTLSCWLSENYHTVLLPSFQTQEMVRKHLKEVASDATPETASVEDNAAIDKRKMRSLTARALMAGPHFKFKQLLKYKMKHTGGRVVDCEEEYTPKTCSVLDRDVSAAKNIFHKNMGLLA
;
A
#
# COMPACT_ATOMS: atom_id res chain seq x y z
N MET A 1 2.80 -26.62 -18.00
CA MET A 1 3.15 -25.18 -18.08
C MET A 1 2.40 -24.57 -19.25
N SER A 2 1.44 -23.65 -19.01
CA SER A 2 0.70 -23.02 -20.11
C SER A 2 1.50 -21.85 -20.67
N VAL A 3 1.94 -21.96 -21.92
CA VAL A 3 2.58 -20.87 -22.66
C VAL A 3 1.49 -19.89 -23.10
N ARG A 4 1.67 -18.59 -22.82
CA ARG A 4 0.72 -17.54 -23.20
C ARG A 4 1.31 -16.65 -24.28
N LEU A 5 0.61 -16.52 -25.41
CA LEU A 5 0.88 -15.56 -26.47
C LEU A 5 0.25 -14.21 -26.11
N GLN A 6 1.03 -13.14 -26.13
CA GLN A 6 0.53 -11.78 -25.91
C GLN A 6 0.88 -10.90 -27.11
N ARG A 7 -0.15 -10.29 -27.71
CA ARG A 7 -0.01 -9.35 -28.82
C ARG A 7 0.13 -7.92 -28.29
N LEU A 8 1.18 -7.21 -28.68
CA LEU A 8 1.34 -5.78 -28.40
C LEU A 8 0.72 -4.92 -29.49
N ARG A 9 0.48 -3.64 -29.19
CA ARG A 9 -0.12 -2.65 -30.12
C ARG A 9 0.74 -2.41 -31.37
N GLU A 10 2.02 -2.76 -31.31
CA GLU A 10 3.01 -2.58 -32.39
C GLU A 10 3.04 -3.74 -33.39
N GLY A 11 2.22 -4.78 -33.21
CA GLY A 11 2.15 -5.93 -34.13
C GLY A 11 3.06 -7.10 -33.76
N ASP A 12 3.98 -6.90 -32.81
CA ASP A 12 4.85 -7.96 -32.30
C ASP A 12 4.12 -8.93 -31.35
N TYR A 13 4.45 -10.21 -31.46
CA TYR A 13 3.98 -11.28 -30.61
C TYR A 13 5.11 -11.79 -29.72
N TYR A 14 4.85 -11.85 -28.42
CA TYR A 14 5.79 -12.44 -27.47
C TYR A 14 5.21 -13.72 -26.86
N ILE A 15 6.06 -14.74 -26.76
CA ILE A 15 5.78 -16.00 -26.08
C ILE A 15 6.26 -15.88 -24.64
N ASN A 16 5.32 -15.84 -23.69
CA ASN A 16 5.67 -15.91 -22.28
C ASN A 16 5.87 -17.38 -21.88
N VAL A 17 7.13 -17.82 -21.87
CA VAL A 17 7.54 -19.15 -21.39
C VAL A 17 7.98 -19.04 -19.93
N PRO A 18 7.22 -19.61 -18.97
CA PRO A 18 7.63 -19.66 -17.57
C PRO A 18 8.93 -20.48 -17.45
N ARG A 19 10.04 -19.86 -17.05
CA ARG A 19 11.27 -20.55 -16.67
C ARG A 19 11.40 -20.58 -15.15
N LEU A 20 11.65 -21.78 -14.61
CA LEU A 20 12.20 -21.92 -13.26
C LEU A 20 13.63 -21.38 -13.31
N ARG A 21 13.88 -20.26 -12.60
CA ARG A 21 15.18 -19.60 -12.57
C ARG A 21 15.66 -19.61 -11.13
N THR A 22 16.82 -20.21 -10.89
CA THR A 22 17.56 -20.04 -9.64
C THR A 22 18.25 -18.68 -9.71
N PHE A 23 17.98 -17.80 -8.74
CA PHE A 23 18.62 -16.51 -8.65
C PHE A 23 19.81 -16.62 -7.69
N PRO A 24 21.03 -16.20 -8.09
CA PRO A 24 22.15 -16.13 -7.15
C PRO A 24 21.88 -15.07 -6.08
N GLU A 25 22.46 -15.26 -4.89
CA GLU A 25 22.31 -14.35 -3.76
C GLU A 25 22.68 -12.91 -4.13
N SER A 26 21.75 -11.98 -3.89
CA SER A 26 22.01 -10.55 -4.06
C SER A 26 22.73 -9.99 -2.83
N LYS A 27 24.03 -9.72 -2.95
CA LYS A 27 24.79 -8.98 -1.92
C LYS A 27 24.47 -7.49 -2.00
N SER A 28 23.35 -7.06 -1.41
CA SER A 28 23.03 -5.62 -1.31
C SER A 28 23.59 -5.04 0.00
N ASN A 29 24.71 -4.30 -0.09
CA ASN A 29 25.34 -3.62 1.06
C ASN A 29 24.69 -2.27 1.44
N ARG A 30 23.49 -1.92 0.92
CA ARG A 30 22.84 -0.65 1.25
C ARG A 30 22.22 -0.68 2.65
N ARG A 31 23.05 -0.43 3.66
CA ARG A 31 22.63 -0.03 5.01
C ARG A 31 22.29 1.46 5.01
N GLU A 32 21.27 1.86 4.25
CA GLU A 32 20.62 3.15 4.44
C GLU A 32 19.32 2.90 5.16
N ASP A 33 18.97 3.76 6.13
CA ASP A 33 17.69 3.71 6.84
C ASP A 33 16.53 3.85 5.85
N ALA A 34 16.05 2.73 5.32
CA ALA A 34 15.05 2.74 4.25
C ALA A 34 13.78 3.50 4.68
N ARG A 35 13.50 3.54 5.98
CA ARG A 35 12.42 4.33 6.58
C ARG A 35 12.59 5.84 6.35
N SER A 36 13.79 6.40 6.54
CA SER A 36 14.04 7.84 6.35
C SER A 36 14.01 8.21 4.87
N VAL A 37 14.61 7.37 4.02
CA VAL A 37 14.59 7.52 2.55
C VAL A 37 13.17 7.47 2.00
N LEU A 38 12.34 6.56 2.51
CA LEU A 38 10.93 6.47 2.13
C LEU A 38 10.14 7.68 2.63
N LYS A 39 10.33 8.09 3.89
CA LYS A 39 9.66 9.27 4.48
C LYS A 39 9.90 10.53 3.63
N SER A 40 11.16 10.83 3.31
CA SER A 40 11.52 11.99 2.46
C SER A 40 10.86 11.93 1.08
N LYS A 41 10.81 10.74 0.44
CA LYS A 41 10.15 10.57 -0.86
C LYS A 41 8.64 10.78 -0.77
N PHE A 42 7.99 10.35 0.31
CA PHE A 42 6.56 10.57 0.53
C PHE A 42 6.25 12.05 0.75
N GLU A 43 7.02 12.74 1.59
CA GLU A 43 6.89 14.18 1.82
C GLU A 43 7.04 14.98 0.52
N ALA A 44 8.02 14.63 -0.33
CA ALA A 44 8.18 15.25 -1.64
C ALA A 44 6.96 15.03 -2.56
N VAL A 45 6.37 13.82 -2.55
CA VAL A 45 5.15 13.52 -3.32
C VAL A 45 3.95 14.32 -2.78
N ASP A 46 3.84 14.48 -1.48
CA ASP A 46 2.75 15.23 -0.85
C ASP A 46 2.86 16.73 -1.12
N ALA A 47 4.06 17.29 -1.07
CA ALA A 47 4.32 18.67 -1.50
C ALA A 47 3.92 18.89 -2.97
N MET A 48 4.30 17.96 -3.86
CA MET A 48 3.90 18.01 -5.28
C MET A 48 2.38 17.88 -5.47
N LYS A 49 1.69 17.04 -4.68
CA LYS A 49 0.23 16.94 -4.69
C LYS A 49 -0.44 18.23 -4.24
N SER A 50 0.07 18.86 -3.19
CA SER A 50 -0.44 20.12 -2.66
C SER A 50 -0.36 21.23 -3.72
N ILE A 51 0.79 21.38 -4.38
CA ILE A 51 0.97 22.33 -5.50
C ILE A 51 -0.02 22.05 -6.63
N LEU A 52 -0.25 20.78 -6.97
CA LEU A 52 -1.22 20.41 -8.00
C LEU A 52 -2.65 20.78 -7.58
N ALA A 53 -3.03 20.53 -6.32
CA ALA A 53 -4.36 20.86 -5.80
C ALA A 53 -4.64 22.37 -5.83
N LEU A 54 -3.67 23.21 -5.42
CA LEU A 54 -3.79 24.67 -5.51
C LEU A 54 -4.04 25.14 -6.95
N LYS A 55 -3.30 24.57 -7.92
CA LYS A 55 -3.50 24.91 -9.35
C LYS A 55 -4.83 24.43 -9.89
N ASP A 56 -5.31 23.28 -9.43
CA ASP A 56 -6.60 22.73 -9.83
C ASP A 56 -7.75 23.60 -9.29
N ASN A 57 -7.65 24.08 -8.05
CA ASN A 57 -8.62 25.01 -7.45
C ASN A 57 -8.64 26.35 -8.17
N ALA A 58 -7.47 26.98 -8.41
CA ALA A 58 -7.37 28.21 -9.19
C ALA A 58 -7.87 28.04 -10.64
N CYS A 59 -7.84 26.83 -11.20
CA CYS A 59 -8.43 26.54 -12.50
C CYS A 59 -9.96 26.48 -12.44
N LYS A 60 -10.53 25.94 -11.36
CA LYS A 60 -11.99 25.86 -11.13
C LYS A 60 -12.59 27.25 -10.92
N GLU A 61 -11.97 28.08 -10.08
CA GLU A 61 -12.39 29.47 -9.85
C GLU A 61 -12.43 30.27 -11.16
N ARG A 62 -11.35 30.21 -11.95
CA ARG A 62 -11.27 30.83 -13.27
C ARG A 62 -12.29 30.29 -14.29
N HIS A 63 -12.89 29.12 -14.05
CA HIS A 63 -13.95 28.59 -14.91
C HIS A 63 -15.31 29.11 -14.48
N LEU A 64 -15.59 29.15 -13.18
CA LEU A 64 -16.79 29.74 -12.59
C LEU A 64 -16.96 31.21 -13.00
N ASP A 65 -15.88 32.00 -12.93
CA ASP A 65 -15.93 33.41 -13.35
C ASP A 65 -16.30 33.58 -14.83
N LYS A 66 -15.84 32.69 -15.72
CA LYS A 66 -16.18 32.75 -17.15
C LYS A 66 -17.62 32.36 -17.45
N VAL A 67 -18.22 31.50 -16.64
CA VAL A 67 -19.65 31.18 -16.76
C VAL A 67 -20.49 32.38 -16.34
N ARG A 68 -20.02 33.13 -15.32
CA ARG A 68 -20.69 34.34 -14.81
C ARG A 68 -20.53 35.54 -15.73
N THR A 69 -19.32 35.81 -16.21
CA THR A 69 -19.02 36.93 -17.13
C THR A 69 -18.84 36.36 -18.53
N LYS A 70 -19.80 36.57 -19.45
CA LYS A 70 -19.73 36.13 -20.86
C LYS A 70 -18.65 36.86 -21.70
N GLU A 71 -17.56 37.31 -21.08
CA GLU A 71 -16.46 38.00 -21.76
C GLU A 71 -15.42 36.99 -22.31
N LYS A 72 -15.28 36.95 -23.63
CA LYS A 72 -14.13 36.28 -24.28
C LYS A 72 -12.91 37.20 -24.25
N LYS A 73 -12.09 37.12 -23.20
CA LYS A 73 -10.73 37.68 -23.25
C LYS A 73 -9.78 36.75 -24.02
N GLY A 74 -9.12 37.30 -25.05
CA GLY A 74 -8.09 36.61 -25.82
C GLY A 74 -6.93 36.16 -24.93
N ARG A 75 -6.62 34.86 -24.93
CA ARG A 75 -5.47 34.29 -24.20
C ARG A 75 -4.93 33.07 -24.92
N LYS A 76 -3.82 33.23 -25.63
CA LYS A 76 -3.10 32.13 -26.31
C LYS A 76 -1.63 32.07 -25.86
N SER A 77 -1.36 31.82 -24.58
CA SER A 77 -0.04 31.28 -24.15
C SER A 77 -0.05 30.61 -22.76
N SER A 78 -0.71 31.22 -21.76
CA SER A 78 -0.63 30.78 -20.35
C SER A 78 -1.29 29.42 -20.06
N LYS A 79 -2.41 29.09 -20.73
CA LYS A 79 -3.07 27.77 -20.57
C LYS A 79 -2.18 26.60 -21.01
N SER A 80 -1.38 26.79 -22.06
CA SER A 80 -0.45 25.76 -22.58
C SER A 80 0.73 25.53 -21.62
N ALA A 81 1.27 26.62 -21.04
CA ALA A 81 2.33 26.55 -20.04
C ALA A 81 1.86 25.90 -18.73
N GLU A 82 0.67 26.24 -18.24
CA GLU A 82 0.07 25.62 -17.05
C GLU A 82 -0.20 24.12 -17.24
N HIS A 83 -0.74 23.74 -18.41
CA HIS A 83 -0.95 22.34 -18.77
C HIS A 83 0.38 21.56 -18.81
N ARG A 84 1.41 22.11 -19.47
CA ARG A 84 2.76 21.53 -19.51
C ARG A 84 3.36 21.39 -18.11
N PHE A 85 3.17 22.38 -17.24
CA PHE A 85 3.61 22.32 -15.85
C PHE A 85 2.90 21.20 -15.07
N ARG A 86 1.57 21.11 -15.13
CA ARG A 86 0.79 20.04 -14.46
C ARG A 86 1.21 18.66 -14.95
N TYR A 87 1.44 18.51 -16.25
CA TYR A 87 1.97 17.28 -16.84
C TYR A 87 3.36 16.92 -16.28
N ARG A 88 4.31 17.88 -16.27
CA ARG A 88 5.65 17.68 -15.71
C ARG A 88 5.59 17.32 -14.22
N LEU A 89 4.73 17.96 -13.44
CA LEU A 89 4.55 17.69 -12.01
C LEU A 89 3.98 16.29 -11.77
N ARG A 90 2.90 15.90 -12.48
CA ARG A 90 2.34 14.52 -12.43
C ARG A 90 3.38 13.48 -12.85
N ARG A 91 4.21 13.79 -13.85
CA ARG A 91 5.33 12.93 -14.28
C ARG A 91 6.35 12.76 -13.14
N ARG A 92 6.80 13.84 -12.50
CA ARG A 92 7.72 13.79 -11.34
C ARG A 92 7.15 13.00 -10.16
N MET A 93 5.87 13.20 -9.83
CA MET A 93 5.16 12.44 -8.79
C MET A 93 5.19 10.94 -9.07
N ARG A 94 4.89 10.53 -10.31
CA ARG A 94 4.94 9.12 -10.74
C ARG A 94 6.34 8.54 -10.61
N PHE A 95 7.37 9.27 -11.02
CA PHE A 95 8.76 8.80 -10.88
C PHE A 95 9.18 8.65 -9.43
N THR A 96 8.88 9.63 -8.58
CA THR A 96 9.23 9.59 -7.15
C THR A 96 8.51 8.44 -6.44
N SER A 97 7.22 8.26 -6.72
CA SER A 97 6.44 7.14 -6.19
C SER A 97 6.99 5.79 -6.67
N ARG A 98 7.37 5.66 -7.95
CA ARG A 98 8.03 4.46 -8.48
C ARG A 98 9.36 4.18 -7.79
N LYS A 99 10.17 5.20 -7.51
CA LYS A 99 11.42 5.06 -6.75
C LYS A 99 11.16 4.53 -5.34
N ALA A 100 10.14 5.04 -4.66
CA ALA A 100 9.75 4.54 -3.34
C ALA A 100 9.32 3.06 -3.42
N SER A 101 8.44 2.71 -4.37
CA SER A 101 8.02 1.32 -4.56
C SER A 101 9.18 0.37 -4.92
N ARG A 102 10.18 0.84 -5.67
CA ARG A 102 11.40 0.06 -5.96
C ARG A 102 12.22 -0.20 -4.71
N CYS A 103 12.42 0.81 -3.85
CA CYS A 103 13.10 0.62 -2.58
C CYS A 103 12.37 -0.39 -1.68
N VAL A 104 11.04 -0.29 -1.59
CA VAL A 104 10.23 -1.26 -0.82
C VAL A 104 10.33 -2.67 -1.41
N ASN A 105 10.26 -2.80 -2.74
CA ASN A 105 10.41 -4.09 -3.39
C ASN A 105 11.80 -4.69 -3.16
N ASP A 106 12.85 -3.88 -3.18
CA ASP A 106 14.22 -4.31 -2.92
C ASP A 106 14.34 -4.86 -1.49
N MET A 107 13.85 -4.12 -0.49
CA MET A 107 13.76 -4.58 0.89
C MET A 107 12.96 -5.89 1.00
N HIS A 108 11.81 -5.99 0.34
CA HIS A 108 11.00 -7.21 0.35
C HIS A 108 11.77 -8.40 -0.23
N GLN A 109 12.54 -8.20 -1.31
CA GLN A 109 13.34 -9.25 -1.91
C GLN A 109 14.45 -9.71 -0.98
N THR A 110 15.23 -8.79 -0.43
CA THR A 110 16.33 -9.07 0.48
C THR A 110 15.83 -9.78 1.74
N LEU A 111 14.77 -9.26 2.38
CA LEU A 111 14.19 -9.88 3.57
C LEU A 111 13.59 -11.26 3.28
N SER A 112 12.91 -11.43 2.14
CA SER A 112 12.33 -12.73 1.82
C SER A 112 13.39 -13.79 1.50
N CYS A 113 14.52 -13.41 0.87
CA CYS A 113 15.67 -14.31 0.68
C CYS A 113 16.22 -14.74 2.04
N TRP A 114 16.53 -13.75 2.88
CA TRP A 114 17.11 -14.00 4.20
C TRP A 114 16.20 -14.89 5.06
N LEU A 115 14.88 -14.64 5.06
CA LEU A 115 13.94 -15.48 5.80
C LEU A 115 13.90 -16.92 5.28
N SER A 116 13.96 -17.13 3.96
CA SER A 116 13.92 -18.46 3.35
C SER A 116 15.20 -19.27 3.53
N GLU A 117 16.33 -18.61 3.71
CA GLU A 117 17.64 -19.24 3.93
C GLU A 117 17.83 -19.63 5.40
N ASN A 118 17.33 -18.81 6.35
CA ASN A 118 17.57 -19.00 7.77
C ASN A 118 16.46 -19.79 8.50
N TYR A 119 15.24 -19.83 7.96
CA TYR A 119 14.10 -20.44 8.65
C TYR A 119 13.33 -21.40 7.75
N HIS A 120 13.01 -22.58 8.30
CA HIS A 120 12.13 -23.54 7.63
C HIS A 120 10.66 -23.14 7.73
N THR A 121 10.24 -22.55 8.84
CA THR A 121 8.85 -22.13 9.04
C THR A 121 8.80 -20.69 9.50
N VAL A 122 8.02 -19.87 8.79
CA VAL A 122 7.80 -18.45 9.12
C VAL A 122 6.33 -18.22 9.45
N LEU A 123 6.09 -17.68 10.64
CA LEU A 123 4.78 -17.26 11.10
C LEU A 123 4.54 -15.82 10.65
N LEU A 124 3.47 -15.58 9.91
CA LEU A 124 3.10 -14.24 9.44
C LEU A 124 1.73 -13.85 9.98
N PRO A 125 1.58 -12.72 10.69
CA PRO A 125 0.27 -12.28 11.15
C PRO A 125 -0.63 -11.96 9.95
N SER A 126 -1.91 -12.31 10.06
CA SER A 126 -2.90 -11.93 9.07
C SER A 126 -3.12 -10.42 9.13
N PHE A 127 -2.69 -9.71 8.08
CA PHE A 127 -2.76 -8.24 8.05
C PHE A 127 -3.76 -7.78 6.99
N GLN A 128 -5.02 -7.61 7.40
CA GLN A 128 -6.12 -7.16 6.54
C GLN A 128 -6.08 -5.63 6.32
N THR A 129 -4.99 -5.15 5.72
CA THR A 129 -4.72 -3.71 5.51
C THR A 129 -5.85 -2.96 4.82
N GLN A 130 -6.51 -3.59 3.86
CA GLN A 130 -7.64 -2.98 3.16
C GLN A 130 -8.81 -2.73 4.11
N GLU A 131 -9.13 -3.68 4.99
CA GLU A 131 -10.21 -3.55 5.95
C GLU A 131 -9.87 -2.52 7.02
N MET A 132 -8.64 -2.52 7.53
CA MET A 132 -8.16 -1.52 8.50
C MET A 132 -8.19 -0.08 7.94
N VAL A 133 -7.93 0.09 6.64
CA VAL A 133 -7.88 1.41 5.99
C VAL A 133 -9.23 1.86 5.44
N ARG A 134 -10.17 0.93 5.22
CA ARG A 134 -11.51 1.25 4.72
C ARG A 134 -12.16 2.25 5.65
N LYS A 135 -12.60 3.37 5.06
CA LYS A 135 -13.49 4.30 5.76
C LYS A 135 -14.87 3.67 5.68
N HIS A 136 -15.40 3.25 6.82
CA HIS A 136 -16.81 2.90 6.90
C HIS A 136 -17.63 4.14 6.54
N LEU A 137 -18.50 4.02 5.54
CA LEU A 137 -19.49 5.03 5.26
C LEU A 137 -20.40 5.07 6.50
N LYS A 138 -20.65 6.27 7.04
CA LYS A 138 -21.80 6.43 7.91
C LYS A 138 -22.99 6.18 7.01
N GLU A 139 -23.64 5.03 7.15
CA GLU A 139 -24.93 4.83 6.53
C GLU A 139 -25.84 5.88 7.17
N VAL A 140 -26.15 6.92 6.39
CA VAL A 140 -27.21 7.85 6.74
C VAL A 140 -28.47 7.05 6.53
N ALA A 141 -29.21 6.79 7.59
CA ALA A 141 -30.53 6.20 7.53
C ALA A 141 -31.41 7.07 6.61
N SER A 142 -31.51 6.69 5.35
CA SER A 142 -32.58 7.14 4.46
C SER A 142 -33.58 6.00 4.40
N ASP A 143 -34.69 6.23 5.10
CA ASP A 143 -36.00 5.60 4.94
C ASP A 143 -36.21 4.21 5.59
N ALA A 144 -36.56 4.23 6.89
CA ALA A 144 -37.58 3.33 7.43
C ALA A 144 -38.21 3.92 8.71
N THR A 145 -39.53 4.09 8.66
CA THR A 145 -40.42 4.22 9.84
C THR A 145 -40.18 3.03 10.79
N PRO A 146 -40.07 3.23 12.11
CA PRO A 146 -39.68 2.15 13.03
C PRO A 146 -40.89 1.56 13.75
N GLU A 147 -41.23 0.29 13.52
CA GLU A 147 -42.04 -0.45 14.50
C GLU A 147 -41.53 -1.89 14.68
N THR A 148 -41.11 -2.16 15.92
CA THR A 148 -40.98 -3.46 16.60
C THR A 148 -39.92 -4.45 16.12
N ALA A 149 -38.68 -4.27 16.60
CA ALA A 149 -37.81 -5.39 17.03
C ALA A 149 -36.61 -4.90 17.85
N SER A 150 -36.55 -5.32 19.13
CA SER A 150 -35.39 -5.46 20.04
C SER A 150 -34.43 -4.27 20.27
N VAL A 151 -34.27 -3.92 21.55
CA VAL A 151 -33.72 -2.67 22.10
C VAL A 151 -32.18 -2.62 22.25
N GLU A 152 -31.35 -3.59 21.83
CA GLU A 152 -29.92 -3.59 22.23
C GLU A 152 -28.82 -3.36 21.18
N ASP A 153 -29.05 -3.41 19.86
CA ASP A 153 -27.91 -3.56 18.93
C ASP A 153 -27.59 -2.40 17.96
N ASN A 154 -28.14 -1.20 18.15
CA ASN A 154 -27.97 -0.09 17.19
C ASN A 154 -27.26 1.15 17.76
N ALA A 155 -26.33 0.97 18.72
CA ALA A 155 -25.28 1.97 18.93
C ALA A 155 -24.31 1.86 17.75
N ALA A 156 -24.60 2.59 16.67
CA ALA A 156 -23.75 2.75 15.50
C ALA A 156 -22.28 2.79 15.91
N ILE A 157 -21.58 1.66 15.71
CA ILE A 157 -20.20 1.49 16.14
C ILE A 157 -19.40 2.47 15.29
N ASP A 158 -19.14 3.67 15.83
CA ASP A 158 -18.27 4.68 15.23
C ASP A 158 -16.84 4.10 15.34
N LYS A 159 -16.53 3.16 14.43
CA LYS A 159 -15.26 2.44 14.40
C LYS A 159 -14.15 3.48 14.33
N ARG A 160 -13.20 3.38 15.27
CA ARG A 160 -12.09 4.32 15.42
C ARG A 160 -11.43 4.58 14.07
N LYS A 161 -11.53 5.82 13.60
CA LYS A 161 -10.89 6.24 12.35
C LYS A 161 -9.37 6.25 12.50
N MET A 162 -8.67 5.47 11.69
CA MET A 162 -7.21 5.52 11.63
C MET A 162 -6.73 6.90 11.15
N ARG A 163 -5.62 7.38 11.74
CA ARG A 163 -4.97 8.62 11.27
C ARG A 163 -4.56 8.45 9.80
N SER A 164 -4.76 9.50 9.01
CA SER A 164 -4.50 9.48 7.57
C SER A 164 -3.04 9.15 7.21
N LEU A 165 -2.09 9.58 8.05
CA LEU A 165 -0.68 9.24 7.92
C LEU A 165 -0.43 7.74 8.11
N THR A 166 -1.04 7.15 9.13
CA THR A 166 -0.94 5.71 9.42
C THR A 166 -1.58 4.87 8.32
N ALA A 167 -2.80 5.23 7.90
CA ALA A 167 -3.47 4.56 6.78
C ALA A 167 -2.65 4.62 5.48
N ARG A 168 -1.99 5.76 5.22
CA ARG A 168 -1.08 5.91 4.08
C ARG A 168 0.15 5.01 4.21
N ALA A 169 0.75 4.91 5.40
CA ALA A 169 1.89 4.03 5.65
C ALA A 169 1.52 2.55 5.43
N LEU A 170 0.35 2.11 5.93
CA LEU A 170 -0.18 0.76 5.72
C LEU A 170 -0.40 0.44 4.23
N MET A 171 -0.85 1.41 3.44
CA MET A 171 -1.01 1.24 1.99
C MET A 171 0.31 1.35 1.22
N ALA A 172 1.27 2.08 1.76
CA ALA A 172 2.59 2.30 1.17
C ALA A 172 3.51 1.08 1.32
N GLY A 173 3.37 0.31 2.40
CA GLY A 173 3.95 -1.03 2.53
C GLY A 173 2.99 -2.04 1.93
N PRO A 174 3.22 -2.60 0.73
CA PRO A 174 2.31 -3.58 0.15
C PRO A 174 2.50 -4.94 0.87
N HIS A 175 1.94 -5.05 2.07
CA HIS A 175 2.03 -6.23 2.95
C HIS A 175 1.58 -7.51 2.24
N PHE A 176 0.51 -7.42 1.45
CA PHE A 176 0.05 -8.54 0.63
C PHE A 176 1.09 -9.00 -0.40
N LYS A 177 1.79 -8.06 -1.06
CA LYS A 177 2.83 -8.42 -2.03
C LYS A 177 4.02 -9.07 -1.34
N PHE A 178 4.39 -8.59 -0.16
CA PHE A 178 5.44 -9.21 0.65
C PHE A 178 5.05 -10.65 1.04
N LYS A 179 3.84 -10.85 1.58
CA LYS A 179 3.30 -12.18 1.92
C LYS A 179 3.36 -13.15 0.74
N GLN A 180 2.93 -12.72 -0.45
CA GLN A 180 2.98 -13.54 -1.66
C GLN A 180 4.42 -13.87 -2.09
N LEU A 181 5.31 -12.88 -2.04
CA LEU A 181 6.72 -13.08 -2.35
C LEU A 181 7.40 -14.06 -1.38
N LEU A 182 7.13 -13.92 -0.09
CA LEU A 182 7.67 -14.79 0.95
C LEU A 182 7.14 -16.22 0.78
N LYS A 183 5.84 -16.41 0.56
CA LYS A 183 5.24 -17.72 0.24
C LYS A 183 5.92 -18.38 -0.97
N TYR A 184 6.19 -17.60 -2.01
CA TYR A 184 6.89 -18.08 -3.20
C TYR A 184 8.31 -18.54 -2.89
N LYS A 185 9.11 -17.74 -2.17
CA LYS A 185 10.51 -18.10 -1.84
C LYS A 185 10.61 -19.27 -0.87
N MET A 186 9.78 -19.28 0.16
CA MET A 186 9.72 -20.38 1.13
C MET A 186 9.36 -21.70 0.43
N LYS A 187 8.38 -21.69 -0.49
CA LYS A 187 8.04 -22.89 -1.28
C LYS A 187 9.21 -23.40 -2.12
N HIS A 188 10.10 -22.52 -2.58
CA HIS A 188 11.29 -22.90 -3.33
C HIS A 188 12.38 -23.54 -2.47
N THR A 189 12.54 -23.10 -1.22
CA THR A 189 13.49 -23.69 -0.27
C THR A 189 12.92 -24.90 0.48
N GLY A 190 11.64 -25.23 0.27
CA GLY A 190 10.93 -26.30 0.98
C GLY A 190 10.31 -25.86 2.31
N GLY A 191 10.43 -24.58 2.66
CA GLY A 191 9.86 -24.01 3.87
C GLY A 191 8.36 -23.68 3.78
N ARG A 192 7.73 -23.51 4.94
CA ARG A 192 6.29 -23.23 5.11
C ARG A 192 6.06 -21.82 5.66
N VAL A 193 5.07 -21.11 5.11
CA VAL A 193 4.56 -19.85 5.69
C VAL A 193 3.17 -20.11 6.27
N VAL A 194 3.02 -19.90 7.58
CA VAL A 194 1.76 -20.07 8.29
C VAL A 194 1.17 -18.70 8.57
N ASP A 195 -0.06 -18.49 8.11
CA ASP A 195 -0.81 -17.29 8.43
C ASP A 195 -1.39 -17.44 9.85
N CYS A 196 -0.96 -16.59 10.76
CA CYS A 196 -1.42 -16.60 12.15
C CYS A 196 -2.58 -15.63 12.31
N GLU A 197 -3.71 -16.11 12.84
CA GLU A 197 -4.84 -15.24 13.17
C GLU A 197 -4.53 -14.40 14.41
N GLU A 198 -4.96 -13.13 14.36
CA GLU A 198 -4.52 -12.07 15.25
C GLU A 198 -5.21 -12.11 16.62
N GLU A 199 -5.79 -13.26 17.02
CA GLU A 199 -6.65 -13.40 18.19
C GLU A 199 -5.99 -12.94 19.50
N TYR A 200 -4.66 -12.87 19.55
CA TYR A 200 -3.92 -12.35 20.72
C TYR A 200 -2.64 -11.60 20.35
N THR A 201 -2.71 -10.52 19.56
CA THR A 201 -1.71 -9.44 19.67
C THR A 201 -2.09 -8.59 20.89
N PRO A 202 -1.57 -8.87 22.10
CA PRO A 202 -2.17 -8.30 23.27
C PRO A 202 -1.71 -6.85 23.38
N LYS A 203 -2.64 -5.98 23.78
CA LYS A 203 -2.33 -4.73 24.46
C LYS A 203 -1.75 -5.03 25.85
N THR A 204 -0.70 -5.84 25.97
CA THR A 204 -0.09 -6.17 27.26
C THR A 204 0.90 -5.10 27.70
N CYS A 205 0.96 -4.91 29.01
CA CYS A 205 1.64 -3.87 29.78
C CYS A 205 3.08 -3.58 29.32
N SER A 206 3.44 -2.30 29.37
CA SER A 206 4.49 -1.63 28.59
C SER A 206 5.88 -1.58 29.22
N VAL A 207 6.29 -2.58 30.01
CA VAL A 207 7.53 -2.45 30.80
C VAL A 207 8.75 -3.14 30.17
N LEU A 208 8.59 -4.18 29.34
CA LEU A 208 9.71 -4.83 28.66
C LEU A 208 9.34 -5.19 27.20
N ASP A 209 10.03 -4.56 26.25
CA ASP A 209 10.05 -4.87 24.81
C ASP A 209 8.71 -5.17 24.11
N ARG A 210 8.10 -4.11 23.55
CA ARG A 210 6.84 -4.19 22.78
C ARG A 210 6.91 -5.13 21.57
N ASP A 211 8.04 -5.18 20.87
CA ASP A 211 8.18 -5.92 19.61
C ASP A 211 8.50 -7.40 19.84
N VAL A 212 9.28 -7.71 20.88
CA VAL A 212 9.66 -9.08 21.23
C VAL A 212 8.48 -9.82 21.88
N SER A 213 7.69 -9.14 22.71
CA SER A 213 6.55 -9.74 23.39
C SER A 213 5.44 -10.17 22.42
N ALA A 214 5.13 -9.35 21.42
CA ALA A 214 4.16 -9.71 20.38
C ALA A 214 4.64 -10.92 19.54
N ALA A 215 5.91 -10.91 19.12
CA ALA A 215 6.50 -12.01 18.35
C ALA A 215 6.56 -13.32 19.16
N LYS A 216 6.96 -13.25 20.44
CA LYS A 216 6.99 -14.42 21.35
C LYS A 216 5.60 -15.02 21.55
N ASN A 217 4.57 -14.19 21.72
CA ASN A 217 3.20 -14.66 21.90
C ASN A 217 2.63 -15.35 20.65
N ILE A 218 2.98 -14.85 19.46
CA ILE A 218 2.65 -15.52 18.18
C ILE A 218 3.34 -16.89 18.12
N PHE A 219 4.59 -16.99 18.56
CA PHE A 219 5.34 -18.24 18.53
C PHE A 219 4.78 -19.29 19.50
N HIS A 220 4.56 -18.92 20.77
CA HIS A 220 4.12 -19.86 21.80
C HIS A 220 2.74 -20.49 21.53
N LYS A 221 1.81 -19.75 20.93
CA LYS A 221 0.45 -20.25 20.68
C LYS A 221 0.29 -20.98 19.34
N ASN A 222 1.18 -20.75 18.37
CA ASN A 222 1.16 -21.44 17.08
C ASN A 222 2.15 -22.62 17.02
N MET A 223 2.75 -23.01 18.14
CA MET A 223 3.59 -24.22 18.26
C MET A 223 2.88 -25.48 17.74
N GLY A 224 1.55 -25.60 17.91
CA GLY A 224 0.77 -26.72 17.37
C GLY A 224 0.66 -26.74 15.84
N LEU A 225 0.87 -25.60 15.16
CA LEU A 225 0.92 -25.50 13.70
C LEU A 225 2.32 -25.77 13.13
N LEU A 226 3.33 -25.93 14.00
CA LEU A 226 4.71 -26.23 13.63
C LEU A 226 5.01 -27.74 13.60
N ALA A 227 4.08 -28.57 14.07
CA ALA A 227 4.08 -30.02 13.85
C ALA A 227 3.87 -30.39 12.37
#